data_AF-A0A061SXV5-F1
#
_entry.id   AF-A0A061SXV5-F1
#
_cell.length_a   1.000
_cell.length_b   1.000
_cell.length_c   1.000
_cell.angle_alpha   90.00
_cell.angle_beta   90.00
_cell.angle_gamma   90.00
#
_symmetry.space_group_name_H-M   'P 1'
#
loop_
_entity.id
_entity.type
_entity.pdbx_description
1 polymer ?
#
loop_
_entity_poly.entity_id
_entity_poly.type
_entity_poly.pdbx_seq_one_letter_code
_entity_poly.pdbx_strand_id
1 'polypeptide(L)'
;MPIVNMPDINGAFSLTVTTRFDTVIGGTGQTIFDFGDGTRQNDLLLAQISNSESLEFVVFFDGQRYAIVADDVIVAGETAQWTVGVDAAGMMRLSKAESVVAQGQGAVPADVDRDTAQVGASNGADKGPLNGVVSSLEFDGQQFIAGIVEPGTDGDDDLLGGDGADILQGQDGDDLLTGQSGNDSLVGGDGNDTLRGGHGDDTLLGGGGDDEIEGLYGADEIDGGSGNDHVFARDGDDLVYGREGADTLIGGIGDDTMFGGDGNDLLAGSQGDDEIHGGGGNDLVFIGSDEDSDRIFLDDGNDHIDGVSASSAFYAEGGEGNDLISSGVGNDTVLGDAGNDTISSNGGNDTLTGGTGSDT
;
A
#
# COMPACT_ATOMS: atom_id res chain seq x y z
N MET A 1 -2.16 7.44 6.97
CA MET A 1 -3.22 8.42 6.59
C MET A 1 -3.53 8.22 5.11
N PRO A 2 -4.81 8.17 4.69
CA PRO A 2 -5.20 7.58 3.40
C PRO A 2 -4.82 8.53 2.27
N ILE A 3 -3.62 8.33 1.73
CA ILE A 3 -3.14 9.04 0.55
C ILE A 3 -3.73 8.35 -0.66
N VAL A 4 -4.57 9.07 -1.40
CA VAL A 4 -5.09 8.57 -2.68
C VAL A 4 -4.15 9.05 -3.76
N ASN A 5 -3.49 8.13 -4.45
CA ASN A 5 -2.61 8.45 -5.58
C ASN A 5 -3.44 8.91 -6.78
N MET A 6 -3.65 10.22 -6.89
CA MET A 6 -4.44 10.87 -7.95
C MET A 6 -3.54 11.78 -8.78
N PRO A 7 -3.80 11.97 -10.08
CA PRO A 7 -3.04 12.93 -10.88
C PRO A 7 -3.30 14.37 -10.42
N ASP A 8 -2.28 15.22 -10.56
CA ASP A 8 -2.38 16.66 -10.28
C ASP A 8 -3.55 17.33 -10.98
N ILE A 9 -4.18 18.28 -10.30
CA ILE A 9 -5.30 19.04 -10.87
C ILE A 9 -4.76 20.35 -11.44
N ASN A 10 -4.77 20.44 -12.77
CA ASN A 10 -4.32 21.61 -13.52
C ASN A 10 -5.37 22.04 -14.55
N GLY A 11 -6.21 23.00 -14.18
CA GLY A 11 -7.27 23.51 -15.04
C GLY A 11 -8.68 23.23 -14.54
N ALA A 12 -9.62 23.22 -15.48
CA ALA A 12 -11.01 22.89 -15.20
C ALA A 12 -11.13 21.39 -14.88
N PHE A 13 -11.99 21.04 -13.92
CA PHE A 13 -12.11 19.67 -13.44
C PHE A 13 -13.53 19.38 -12.94
N SER A 14 -13.83 18.08 -12.83
CA SER A 14 -14.99 17.58 -12.11
C SER A 14 -14.58 16.43 -11.22
N LEU A 15 -15.02 16.48 -9.96
CA LEU A 15 -14.77 15.46 -8.95
C LEU A 15 -16.10 15.01 -8.36
N THR A 16 -16.33 13.71 -8.36
CA THR A 16 -17.53 13.09 -7.79
C THR A 16 -17.12 12.20 -6.62
N VAL A 17 -17.74 12.40 -5.46
CA VAL A 17 -17.45 11.63 -4.25
C VAL A 17 -18.75 11.10 -3.66
N THR A 18 -18.76 9.82 -3.27
CA THR A 18 -19.87 9.23 -2.52
C THR A 18 -19.47 9.14 -1.07
N THR A 19 -20.29 9.68 -0.17
CA THR A 19 -19.95 9.73 1.27
C THR A 19 -21.19 9.63 2.14
N ARG A 20 -21.00 9.10 3.35
CA ARG A 20 -21.98 9.06 4.43
C ARG A 20 -21.37 9.76 5.63
N PHE A 21 -22.11 10.66 6.25
CA PHE A 21 -21.79 11.19 7.58
C PHE A 21 -22.58 10.38 8.61
N ASP A 22 -21.93 9.69 9.54
CA ASP A 22 -22.64 8.89 10.55
C ASP A 22 -23.27 9.78 11.61
N THR A 23 -22.56 10.87 11.93
CA THR A 23 -23.09 11.93 12.78
C THR A 23 -22.75 13.30 12.20
N VAL A 24 -23.58 14.29 12.51
CA VAL A 24 -23.22 15.70 12.39
C VAL A 24 -22.44 16.04 13.67
N ILE A 25 -21.10 15.98 13.62
CA ILE A 25 -20.27 16.32 14.77
C ILE A 25 -20.26 17.84 14.98
N GLY A 26 -20.14 18.29 16.24
CA GLY A 26 -19.88 19.68 16.58
C GLY A 26 -18.39 20.00 16.70
N GLY A 27 -17.96 21.22 16.38
CA GLY A 27 -16.55 21.62 16.43
C GLY A 27 -16.16 22.41 15.19
N THR A 28 -15.04 22.05 14.55
CA THR A 28 -14.55 22.67 13.31
C THR A 28 -15.22 22.12 12.04
N GLY A 29 -15.92 20.99 12.15
CA GLY A 29 -16.52 20.23 11.05
C GLY A 29 -15.66 19.04 10.62
N GLN A 30 -16.19 18.25 9.70
CA GLN A 30 -15.63 16.99 9.22
C GLN A 30 -15.23 17.10 7.75
N THR A 31 -14.12 16.48 7.35
CA THR A 31 -13.60 16.56 5.99
C THR A 31 -13.97 15.35 5.15
N ILE A 32 -14.58 15.57 3.98
CA ILE A 32 -14.75 14.52 2.98
C ILE A 32 -13.43 14.32 2.23
N PHE A 33 -12.80 15.42 1.80
CA PHE A 33 -11.46 15.37 1.24
C PHE A 33 -10.73 16.71 1.40
N ASP A 34 -9.41 16.65 1.47
CA ASP A 34 -8.48 17.78 1.53
C ASP A 34 -7.27 17.51 0.63
N PHE A 35 -7.19 18.26 -0.44
CA PHE A 35 -6.29 18.02 -1.57
C PHE A 35 -5.32 19.17 -1.70
N GLY A 36 -4.03 18.90 -1.85
CA GLY A 36 -2.96 19.91 -1.80
C GLY A 36 -1.92 19.57 -0.74
N ASP A 37 -0.94 20.45 -0.55
CA ASP A 37 0.19 20.28 0.38
C ASP A 37 -0.11 20.80 1.80
N GLY A 38 -1.34 21.28 2.04
CA GLY A 38 -1.79 21.85 3.31
C GLY A 38 -1.32 23.29 3.57
N THR A 39 -0.54 23.87 2.65
CA THR A 39 -0.09 25.27 2.75
C THR A 39 -1.20 26.27 2.41
N ARG A 40 -2.36 25.79 1.91
CA ARG A 40 -3.49 26.60 1.42
C ARG A 40 -3.09 27.54 0.28
N GLN A 41 -2.06 27.17 -0.48
CA GLN A 41 -1.66 27.91 -1.68
C GLN A 41 -2.49 27.45 -2.88
N ASN A 42 -2.56 26.14 -3.11
CA ASN A 42 -3.23 25.50 -4.25
C ASN A 42 -3.93 24.23 -3.77
N ASP A 43 -4.99 24.42 -2.97
CA ASP A 43 -5.64 23.31 -2.25
C ASP A 43 -7.14 23.25 -2.61
N LEU A 44 -7.72 22.06 -2.59
CA LEU A 44 -9.17 21.84 -2.71
C LEU A 44 -9.70 21.15 -1.47
N LEU A 45 -10.80 21.66 -0.93
CA LEU A 45 -11.39 21.13 0.29
C LEU A 45 -12.89 20.96 0.10
N LEU A 46 -13.41 19.79 0.46
CA LEU A 46 -14.84 19.57 0.64
C LEU A 46 -15.09 19.09 2.07
N ALA A 47 -15.81 19.89 2.83
CA ALA A 47 -15.99 19.63 4.25
C ALA A 47 -17.34 20.13 4.78
N GLN A 48 -17.81 19.49 5.83
CA GLN A 48 -18.88 20.02 6.68
C GLN A 48 -18.42 21.31 7.37
N ILE A 49 -19.33 22.26 7.51
CA ILE A 49 -19.09 23.50 8.25
C ILE A 49 -19.47 23.34 9.72
N SER A 50 -18.47 23.38 10.62
CA SER A 50 -18.70 23.48 12.06
C SER A 50 -19.69 22.39 12.54
N ASN A 51 -20.78 22.82 13.19
CA ASN A 51 -21.86 22.02 13.74
C ASN A 51 -23.14 22.14 12.91
N SER A 52 -23.04 22.41 11.60
CA SER A 52 -24.20 22.55 10.71
C SER A 52 -24.35 21.37 9.76
N GLU A 53 -25.54 21.24 9.20
CA GLU A 53 -25.86 20.33 8.09
C GLU A 53 -25.41 20.93 6.73
N SER A 54 -24.56 21.95 6.75
CA SER A 54 -24.05 22.62 5.54
C SER A 54 -22.74 22.00 5.07
N LEU A 55 -22.58 21.95 3.75
CA LEU A 55 -21.36 21.50 3.09
C LEU A 55 -20.70 22.67 2.36
N GLU A 56 -19.40 22.81 2.52
CA GLU A 56 -18.59 23.82 1.84
C GLU A 56 -17.61 23.18 0.87
N PHE A 57 -17.58 23.69 -0.35
CA PHE A 57 -16.53 23.41 -1.32
C PHE A 57 -15.62 24.64 -1.46
N VAL A 58 -14.33 24.45 -1.23
CA VAL A 58 -13.31 25.51 -1.23
C VAL A 58 -12.23 25.20 -2.26
N VAL A 59 -11.82 26.23 -2.98
CA VAL A 59 -10.63 26.26 -3.84
C VAL A 59 -9.71 27.33 -3.28
N PHE A 60 -8.49 26.95 -2.90
CA PHE A 60 -7.39 27.86 -2.67
C PHE A 60 -6.55 27.97 -3.94
N PHE A 61 -6.24 29.19 -4.35
CA PHE A 61 -5.39 29.44 -5.52
C PHE A 61 -4.54 30.69 -5.28
N ASP A 62 -3.21 30.55 -5.35
CA ASP A 62 -2.25 31.60 -5.01
C ASP A 62 -2.56 32.25 -3.63
N GLY A 63 -2.95 31.39 -2.66
CA GLY A 63 -3.33 31.79 -1.30
C GLY A 63 -4.68 32.52 -1.19
N GLN A 64 -5.41 32.71 -2.29
CA GLN A 64 -6.77 33.26 -2.28
C GLN A 64 -7.80 32.15 -2.08
N ARG A 65 -8.76 32.39 -1.18
CA ARG A 65 -9.84 31.44 -0.86
C ARG A 65 -11.11 31.76 -1.64
N TYR A 66 -11.59 30.80 -2.42
CA TYR A 66 -12.88 30.82 -3.10
C TYR A 66 -13.75 29.71 -2.52
N ALA A 67 -14.98 30.02 -2.12
CA ALA A 67 -15.85 29.04 -1.49
C ALA A 67 -17.30 29.18 -1.90
N ILE A 68 -17.98 28.03 -2.01
CA ILE A 68 -19.43 27.94 -2.15
C ILE A 68 -19.97 27.05 -1.03
N VAL A 69 -21.12 27.43 -0.49
CA VAL A 69 -21.77 26.72 0.62
C VAL A 69 -23.15 26.28 0.18
N ALA A 70 -23.47 25.01 0.43
CA ALA A 70 -24.81 24.47 0.35
C ALA A 70 -25.34 24.27 1.77
N ASP A 71 -26.41 24.98 2.12
CA ASP A 71 -27.00 24.95 3.47
C ASP A 71 -27.99 23.79 3.64
N ASP A 72 -27.95 23.14 4.80
CA ASP A 72 -28.90 22.10 5.22
C ASP A 72 -29.03 20.92 4.23
N VAL A 73 -27.90 20.46 3.69
CA VAL A 73 -27.85 19.40 2.67
C VAL A 73 -27.35 18.04 3.19
N ILE A 74 -26.68 18.03 4.34
CA ILE A 74 -26.18 16.81 4.99
C ILE A 74 -27.29 16.18 5.82
N VAL A 75 -27.52 14.88 5.63
CA VAL A 75 -28.42 14.09 6.47
C VAL A 75 -27.61 12.96 7.09
N ALA A 76 -27.53 12.91 8.42
CA ALA A 76 -26.77 11.87 9.12
C ALA A 76 -27.31 10.46 8.78
N GLY A 77 -26.40 9.54 8.49
CA GLY A 77 -26.67 8.17 8.04
C GLY A 77 -27.06 8.05 6.56
N GLU A 78 -27.23 9.15 5.82
CA GLU A 78 -27.50 9.10 4.38
C GLU A 78 -26.19 9.01 3.60
N THR A 79 -26.05 7.97 2.77
CA THR A 79 -25.03 7.93 1.72
C THR A 79 -25.48 8.82 0.56
N ALA A 80 -24.70 9.85 0.25
CA ALA A 80 -24.98 10.80 -0.80
C ALA A 80 -23.78 10.97 -1.74
N GLN A 81 -24.08 11.13 -3.04
CA GLN A 81 -23.10 11.49 -4.04
C GLN A 81 -23.03 13.02 -4.20
N TRP A 82 -21.83 13.56 -4.09
CA TRP A 82 -21.51 14.96 -4.27
C TRP A 82 -20.62 15.15 -5.48
N THR A 83 -20.98 16.07 -6.37
CA THR A 83 -20.09 16.47 -7.48
C THR A 83 -19.67 17.90 -7.27
N VAL A 84 -18.36 18.13 -7.21
CA VAL A 84 -17.76 19.46 -7.22
C VAL A 84 -16.93 19.67 -8.46
N GLY A 85 -16.70 20.93 -8.83
CA GLY A 85 -15.80 21.22 -9.92
C GLY A 85 -15.72 22.70 -10.22
N VAL A 86 -14.74 23.04 -11.05
CA VAL A 86 -14.55 24.38 -11.60
C VAL A 86 -14.51 24.24 -13.11
N ASP A 87 -15.40 24.95 -13.82
CA ASP A 87 -15.35 24.97 -15.28
C ASP A 87 -14.28 25.94 -15.82
N ALA A 88 -14.03 25.90 -17.13
CA ALA A 88 -13.00 26.73 -17.76
C ALA A 88 -13.24 28.25 -17.63
N ALA A 89 -14.43 28.69 -17.20
CA ALA A 89 -14.73 30.08 -16.89
C ALA A 89 -14.52 30.43 -15.41
N GLY A 90 -14.02 29.49 -14.60
CA GLY A 90 -13.83 29.64 -13.16
C GLY A 90 -15.12 29.49 -12.36
N MET A 91 -16.18 28.93 -12.95
CA MET A 91 -17.46 28.79 -12.26
C MET A 91 -17.44 27.51 -11.41
N MET A 92 -17.50 27.70 -10.08
CA MET A 92 -17.56 26.62 -9.10
C MET A 92 -18.98 26.06 -9.02
N ARG A 93 -19.11 24.74 -8.94
CA ARG A 93 -20.38 24.05 -8.70
C ARG A 93 -20.22 23.02 -7.59
N LEU A 94 -21.27 22.86 -6.80
CA LEU A 94 -21.47 21.77 -5.84
C LEU A 94 -22.88 21.21 -6.09
N SER A 95 -22.95 19.91 -6.36
CA SER A 95 -24.18 19.18 -6.66
C SER A 95 -24.37 18.02 -5.69
N LYS A 96 -25.63 17.70 -5.35
CA LYS A 96 -26.03 16.47 -4.64
C LYS A 96 -26.89 15.64 -5.58
N ALA A 97 -26.51 14.40 -5.86
CA ALA A 97 -27.22 13.51 -6.79
C ALA A 97 -27.61 14.23 -8.11
N GLU A 98 -26.61 14.77 -8.81
CA GLU A 98 -26.71 15.57 -10.06
C GLU A 98 -27.39 16.95 -9.95
N SER A 99 -28.09 17.25 -8.85
CA SER A 99 -28.75 18.53 -8.66
C SER A 99 -27.79 19.57 -8.08
N VAL A 100 -27.58 20.68 -8.77
CA VAL A 100 -26.74 21.79 -8.27
C VAL A 100 -27.38 22.40 -7.03
N VAL A 101 -26.69 22.28 -5.89
CA VAL A 101 -27.11 22.81 -4.59
C VAL A 101 -26.39 24.11 -4.22
N ALA A 102 -25.20 24.35 -4.77
CA ALA A 102 -24.51 25.63 -4.68
C ALA A 102 -23.68 25.92 -5.93
N GLN A 103 -23.52 27.19 -6.27
CA GLN A 103 -22.66 27.65 -7.37
C GLN A 103 -22.17 29.07 -7.10
N GLY A 104 -21.01 29.41 -7.66
CA GLY A 104 -20.38 30.71 -7.44
C GLY A 104 -19.17 30.92 -8.33
N GLN A 105 -18.66 32.15 -8.35
CA GLN A 105 -17.43 32.45 -9.07
C GLN A 105 -16.22 32.07 -8.20
N GLY A 106 -15.32 31.28 -8.77
CA GLY A 106 -14.03 30.93 -8.19
C GLY A 106 -12.86 31.23 -9.12
N ALA A 107 -11.76 30.54 -8.88
CA ALA A 107 -10.59 30.49 -9.74
C ALA A 107 -10.40 29.07 -10.29
N VAL A 108 -9.89 28.98 -11.51
CA VAL A 108 -9.43 27.71 -12.08
C VAL A 108 -8.11 27.37 -11.39
N PRO A 109 -8.01 26.23 -10.68
CA PRO A 109 -6.76 25.85 -10.04
C PRO A 109 -5.65 25.63 -11.07
N ALA A 110 -4.41 25.95 -10.67
CA ALA A 110 -3.22 25.46 -11.35
C ALA A 110 -2.36 24.78 -10.29
N ASP A 111 -2.01 23.52 -10.53
CA ASP A 111 -1.01 22.80 -9.74
C ASP A 111 -1.48 22.48 -8.31
N VAL A 112 -2.66 21.88 -8.18
CA VAL A 112 -3.05 21.24 -6.91
C VAL A 112 -2.32 19.91 -6.85
N ASP A 113 -1.29 19.84 -6.01
CA ASP A 113 -0.53 18.63 -5.70
C ASP A 113 -1.46 17.60 -5.05
N ARG A 114 -1.44 16.38 -5.57
CA ARG A 114 -2.29 15.29 -5.10
C ARG A 114 -1.49 14.15 -4.47
N ASP A 115 -0.17 14.22 -4.42
CA ASP A 115 0.67 13.24 -3.74
C ASP A 115 0.43 13.27 -2.21
N THR A 116 -0.11 14.38 -1.69
CA THR A 116 -0.53 14.54 -0.29
C THR A 116 -2.04 14.62 -0.12
N ALA A 117 -2.80 14.09 -1.08
CA ALA A 117 -4.25 13.96 -1.02
C ALA A 117 -4.72 13.28 0.26
N GLN A 118 -5.71 13.85 0.94
CA GLN A 118 -6.41 13.14 2.01
C GLN A 118 -7.88 13.01 1.70
N VAL A 119 -8.43 11.83 1.98
CA VAL A 119 -9.87 11.54 1.90
C VAL A 119 -10.34 11.03 3.26
N GLY A 120 -11.47 11.54 3.74
CA GLY A 120 -11.93 11.30 5.12
C GLY A 120 -11.08 11.98 6.21
N ALA A 121 -10.02 12.69 5.83
CA ALA A 121 -9.10 13.39 6.72
C ALA A 121 -8.71 14.77 6.15
N SER A 122 -8.01 15.58 6.95
CA SER A 122 -7.55 16.92 6.57
C SER A 122 -6.07 17.07 6.84
N ASN A 123 -5.32 17.57 5.86
CA ASN A 123 -3.92 17.93 6.02
C ASN A 123 -3.75 19.33 6.66
N GLY A 124 -4.86 20.04 6.91
CA GLY A 124 -4.93 21.29 7.65
C GLY A 124 -5.51 21.14 9.06
N ALA A 125 -4.99 21.89 10.03
CA ALA A 125 -5.48 21.87 11.42
C ALA A 125 -6.91 22.42 11.63
N ASP A 126 -7.59 22.87 10.58
CA ASP A 126 -8.87 23.59 10.67
C ASP A 126 -10.09 22.67 10.52
N LYS A 127 -9.92 21.38 10.23
CA LYS A 127 -11.01 20.41 10.08
C LYS A 127 -10.65 19.07 10.72
N GLY A 128 -11.64 18.38 11.26
CA GLY A 128 -11.48 17.04 11.83
C GLY A 128 -11.69 15.93 10.79
N PRO A 129 -11.29 14.69 11.12
CA PRO A 129 -11.60 13.53 10.29
C PRO A 129 -13.11 13.32 10.17
N LEU A 130 -13.51 12.64 9.09
CA LEU A 130 -14.88 12.21 8.86
C LEU A 130 -15.26 11.13 9.87
N ASN A 131 -16.36 11.34 10.59
CA ASN A 131 -17.08 10.26 11.27
C ASN A 131 -18.17 9.78 10.32
N GLY A 132 -17.82 8.74 9.58
CA GLY A 132 -18.55 8.26 8.44
C GLY A 132 -17.59 7.65 7.43
N VAL A 133 -18.03 7.52 6.18
CA VAL A 133 -17.28 6.81 5.16
C VAL A 133 -17.26 7.64 3.88
N VAL A 134 -16.11 7.66 3.21
CA VAL A 134 -16.06 7.98 1.77
C VAL A 134 -16.01 6.64 1.04
N SER A 135 -17.03 6.37 0.22
CA SER A 135 -17.23 5.07 -0.43
C SER A 135 -16.95 5.09 -1.94
N SER A 136 -16.66 6.27 -2.49
CA SER A 136 -16.16 6.40 -3.86
C SER A 136 -15.56 7.78 -4.07
N LEU A 137 -14.56 7.86 -4.94
CA LEU A 137 -13.98 9.10 -5.42
C LEU A 137 -13.66 8.94 -6.91
N GLU A 138 -14.19 9.82 -7.73
CA GLU A 138 -13.99 9.85 -9.17
C GLU A 138 -13.51 11.24 -9.56
N PHE A 139 -12.47 11.29 -10.39
CA PHE A 139 -11.92 12.53 -10.95
C PHE A 139 -11.83 12.39 -12.46
N ASP A 140 -12.46 13.33 -13.18
CA ASP A 140 -12.50 13.41 -14.64
C ASP A 140 -12.86 12.08 -15.35
N GLY A 141 -13.73 11.28 -14.75
CA GLY A 141 -14.18 10.00 -15.30
C GLY A 141 -13.35 8.78 -14.89
N GLN A 142 -12.28 8.97 -14.12
CA GLN A 142 -11.50 7.88 -13.53
C GLN A 142 -11.82 7.71 -12.05
N GLN A 143 -12.04 6.48 -11.62
CA GLN A 143 -12.37 6.14 -10.24
C GLN A 143 -11.06 5.86 -9.47
N PHE A 144 -10.87 6.55 -8.35
CA PHE A 144 -9.66 6.51 -7.51
C PHE A 144 -9.93 5.92 -6.12
N ILE A 145 -11.18 6.00 -5.67
CA ILE A 145 -11.69 5.16 -4.60
C ILE A 145 -12.94 4.50 -5.18
N ALA A 146 -13.00 3.17 -5.11
CA ALA A 146 -14.17 2.42 -5.53
C ALA A 146 -14.86 1.65 -4.40
N GLY A 147 -14.35 1.78 -3.17
CA GLY A 147 -14.98 1.28 -1.96
C GLY A 147 -14.73 2.18 -0.73
N ILE A 148 -14.69 1.59 0.46
CA ILE A 148 -14.65 2.15 1.81
C ILE A 148 -13.30 2.78 2.16
N VAL A 149 -13.32 4.01 2.67
CA VAL A 149 -12.26 4.57 3.53
C VAL A 149 -12.73 4.48 4.99
N GLU A 150 -12.19 3.53 5.76
CA GLU A 150 -12.56 3.29 7.16
C GLU A 150 -11.31 3.34 8.07
N PRO A 151 -11.16 4.41 8.88
CA PRO A 151 -10.18 4.42 9.95
C PRO A 151 -10.74 3.68 11.18
N GLY A 152 -9.94 2.76 11.70
CA GLY A 152 -10.09 2.14 13.02
C GLY A 152 -9.82 3.11 14.17
N THR A 153 -9.58 2.55 15.33
CA THR A 153 -9.39 3.16 16.63
C THR A 153 -8.07 2.70 17.23
N ASP A 154 -7.67 3.25 18.38
CA ASP A 154 -6.43 2.83 19.06
C ASP A 154 -6.55 1.44 19.76
N GLY A 155 -7.40 0.53 19.28
CA GLY A 155 -7.46 -0.83 19.80
C GLY A 155 -8.17 -1.77 18.83
N ASP A 156 -8.08 -3.07 19.10
CA ASP A 156 -8.40 -4.15 18.17
C ASP A 156 -9.71 -3.95 17.36
N ASP A 157 -9.56 -3.77 16.05
CA ASP A 157 -10.61 -3.53 15.09
C ASP A 157 -10.77 -4.66 14.05
N ASP A 158 -11.95 -4.75 13.43
CA ASP A 158 -12.27 -5.68 12.34
C ASP A 158 -12.85 -4.86 11.18
N LEU A 159 -11.99 -4.57 10.20
CA LEU A 159 -12.25 -3.68 9.08
C LEU A 159 -12.42 -4.47 7.77
N LEU A 160 -13.48 -4.15 7.03
CA LEU A 160 -13.86 -4.87 5.81
C LEU A 160 -14.16 -3.91 4.67
N GLY A 161 -13.36 -3.95 3.60
CA GLY A 161 -13.45 -3.07 2.42
C GLY A 161 -14.64 -3.36 1.51
N GLY A 162 -14.68 -4.55 0.90
CA GLY A 162 -15.77 -4.94 0.01
C GLY A 162 -15.38 -5.00 -1.46
N ASP A 163 -16.29 -4.54 -2.31
CA ASP A 163 -16.03 -4.47 -3.75
C ASP A 163 -15.50 -3.06 -4.09
N GLY A 164 -14.52 -2.98 -4.99
CA GLY A 164 -13.82 -1.79 -5.42
C GLY A 164 -12.58 -1.47 -4.58
N ALA A 165 -11.72 -0.57 -5.07
CA ALA A 165 -10.55 -0.08 -4.37
C ALA A 165 -10.90 0.61 -3.02
N ASP A 166 -10.52 -0.04 -1.93
CA ASP A 166 -10.74 0.31 -0.53
C ASP A 166 -9.48 0.91 0.12
N ILE A 167 -9.63 1.66 1.21
CA ILE A 167 -8.54 2.09 2.07
C ILE A 167 -8.90 1.82 3.54
N LEU A 168 -8.20 0.86 4.15
CA LEU A 168 -8.43 0.43 5.54
C LEU A 168 -7.23 0.80 6.41
N GLN A 169 -7.47 1.31 7.62
CA GLN A 169 -6.41 1.72 8.55
C GLN A 169 -6.71 1.27 9.97
N GLY A 170 -5.91 0.35 10.52
CA GLY A 170 -6.05 -0.19 11.87
C GLY A 170 -5.75 0.84 12.97
N GLN A 171 -4.59 1.49 12.88
CA GLN A 171 -3.98 2.39 13.89
C GLN A 171 -3.17 1.64 14.95
N ASP A 172 -3.51 1.76 16.23
CA ASP A 172 -2.85 0.98 17.29
C ASP A 172 -3.79 -0.20 17.61
N GLY A 173 -3.28 -1.37 17.95
CA GLY A 173 -4.11 -2.53 18.31
C GLY A 173 -3.74 -3.76 17.49
N ASP A 174 -4.31 -4.91 17.85
CA ASP A 174 -4.17 -6.12 17.02
C ASP A 174 -5.37 -6.18 16.06
N ASP A 175 -5.21 -5.67 14.84
CA ASP A 175 -6.31 -5.41 13.91
C ASP A 175 -6.49 -6.51 12.85
N LEU A 176 -7.72 -6.69 12.38
CA LEU A 176 -8.05 -7.53 11.22
C LEU A 176 -8.55 -6.66 10.07
N LEU A 177 -7.77 -6.59 8.99
CA LEU A 177 -8.11 -5.82 7.79
C LEU A 177 -8.33 -6.76 6.60
N THR A 178 -9.46 -6.62 5.91
CA THR A 178 -9.78 -7.42 4.70
C THR A 178 -10.30 -6.55 3.56
N GLY A 179 -9.55 -6.46 2.45
CA GLY A 179 -9.90 -5.69 1.24
C GLY A 179 -11.05 -6.32 0.46
N GLN A 180 -10.91 -7.59 0.07
CA GLN A 180 -11.80 -8.41 -0.76
C GLN A 180 -11.60 -8.29 -2.27
N SER A 181 -12.19 -7.32 -2.97
CA SER A 181 -12.08 -7.26 -4.44
C SER A 181 -11.89 -5.84 -4.86
N GLY A 182 -10.75 -5.49 -5.43
CA GLY A 182 -10.36 -4.11 -5.63
C GLY A 182 -8.85 -4.03 -5.68
N ASN A 183 -8.33 -2.84 -5.95
CA ASN A 183 -6.93 -2.56 -5.69
C ASN A 183 -6.93 -1.76 -4.39
N ASP A 184 -6.72 -2.46 -3.28
CA ASP A 184 -6.99 -2.01 -1.93
C ASP A 184 -5.71 -1.52 -1.25
N SER A 185 -5.83 -0.59 -0.32
CA SER A 185 -4.72 -0.13 0.52
C SER A 185 -5.02 -0.42 1.99
N LEU A 186 -4.32 -1.40 2.55
CA LEU A 186 -4.48 -1.84 3.93
C LEU A 186 -3.25 -1.41 4.73
N VAL A 187 -3.48 -0.74 5.86
CA VAL A 187 -2.43 -0.34 6.80
C VAL A 187 -2.82 -0.82 8.19
N GLY A 188 -2.06 -1.77 8.76
CA GLY A 188 -2.24 -2.27 10.12
C GLY A 188 -1.95 -1.16 11.14
N GLY A 189 -0.66 -0.89 11.35
CA GLY A 189 -0.18 0.17 12.22
C GLY A 189 0.69 -0.39 13.34
N ASP A 190 0.46 0.01 14.59
CA ASP A 190 1.21 -0.53 15.74
C ASP A 190 0.40 -1.67 16.39
N GLY A 191 0.95 -2.88 16.47
CA GLY A 191 0.32 -4.06 17.06
C GLY A 191 0.49 -5.28 16.15
N ASN A 192 -0.05 -6.42 16.56
CA ASN A 192 0.09 -7.64 15.77
C ASN A 192 -1.14 -7.79 14.86
N ASP A 193 -1.01 -7.35 13.62
CA ASP A 193 -2.10 -7.20 12.68
C ASP A 193 -2.27 -8.42 11.76
N THR A 194 -3.47 -8.57 11.21
CA THR A 194 -3.78 -9.54 10.16
C THR A 194 -4.36 -8.82 8.95
N LEU A 195 -3.61 -8.80 7.84
CA LEU A 195 -4.01 -8.12 6.60
C LEU A 195 -4.30 -9.14 5.50
N ARG A 196 -5.42 -8.94 4.79
CA ARG A 196 -5.81 -9.72 3.61
C ARG A 196 -6.22 -8.82 2.46
N GLY A 197 -5.44 -8.81 1.39
CA GLY A 197 -5.69 -8.01 0.18
C GLY A 197 -6.96 -8.48 -0.53
N GLY A 198 -6.89 -9.64 -1.18
CA GLY A 198 -8.03 -10.26 -1.82
C GLY A 198 -7.81 -10.44 -3.31
N HIS A 199 -8.61 -9.75 -4.13
CA HIS A 199 -8.53 -9.81 -5.59
C HIS A 199 -8.22 -8.44 -6.15
N GLY A 200 -7.09 -8.31 -6.84
CA GLY A 200 -6.64 -7.08 -7.50
C GLY A 200 -5.25 -6.73 -6.99
N ASP A 201 -4.66 -5.67 -7.55
CA ASP A 201 -3.29 -5.31 -7.20
C ASP A 201 -3.33 -4.44 -5.93
N ASP A 202 -3.01 -5.03 -4.79
CA ASP A 202 -3.20 -4.46 -3.46
C ASP A 202 -1.89 -3.86 -2.89
N THR A 203 -2.03 -2.96 -1.92
CA THR A 203 -0.91 -2.45 -1.10
C THR A 203 -1.17 -2.77 0.36
N LEU A 204 -0.31 -3.58 0.97
CA LEU A 204 -0.47 -4.09 2.33
C LEU A 204 0.73 -3.66 3.18
N LEU A 205 0.49 -2.87 4.24
CA LEU A 205 1.51 -2.39 5.16
C LEU A 205 1.19 -2.89 6.57
N GLY A 206 1.97 -3.82 7.11
CA GLY A 206 1.81 -4.36 8.47
C GLY A 206 2.05 -3.27 9.51
N GLY A 207 3.29 -2.77 9.57
CA GLY A 207 3.65 -1.64 10.40
C GLY A 207 4.63 -2.03 11.48
N GLY A 208 4.21 -2.07 12.74
CA GLY A 208 5.07 -2.47 13.83
C GLY A 208 4.40 -3.49 14.74
N GLY A 209 4.98 -4.67 14.85
CA GLY A 209 4.43 -5.81 15.57
C GLY A 209 4.77 -7.08 14.81
N ASP A 210 4.37 -8.25 15.31
CA ASP A 210 4.52 -9.48 14.53
C ASP A 210 3.22 -9.70 13.71
N ASP A 211 3.27 -9.41 12.41
CA ASP A 211 2.10 -9.34 11.52
C ASP A 211 1.87 -10.62 10.68
N GLU A 212 0.62 -10.91 10.33
CA GLU A 212 0.22 -11.95 9.37
C GLU A 212 -0.39 -11.31 8.12
N ILE A 213 0.30 -11.37 6.99
CA ILE A 213 -0.10 -10.68 5.75
C ILE A 213 -0.30 -11.67 4.61
N GLU A 214 -1.48 -11.63 3.98
CA GLU A 214 -1.79 -12.40 2.76
C GLU A 214 -2.24 -11.48 1.62
N GLY A 215 -1.48 -11.44 0.52
CA GLY A 215 -1.84 -10.67 -0.70
C GLY A 215 -3.04 -11.29 -1.44
N LEU A 216 -2.95 -12.61 -1.67
CA LEU A 216 -3.92 -13.50 -2.30
C LEU A 216 -3.89 -13.52 -3.84
N TYR A 217 -4.48 -12.55 -4.53
CA TYR A 217 -4.56 -12.56 -5.99
C TYR A 217 -4.33 -11.18 -6.57
N GLY A 218 -3.37 -11.03 -7.48
CA GLY A 218 -3.02 -9.75 -8.09
C GLY A 218 -1.53 -9.51 -7.93
N ALA A 219 -1.00 -8.46 -8.55
CA ALA A 219 0.40 -8.09 -8.32
C ALA A 219 0.46 -7.13 -7.12
N ASP A 220 0.83 -7.64 -5.96
CA ASP A 220 0.72 -6.96 -4.69
C ASP A 220 2.04 -6.29 -4.26
N GLU A 221 1.93 -5.16 -3.55
CA GLU A 221 3.05 -4.53 -2.84
C GLU A 221 2.86 -4.72 -1.34
N ILE A 222 3.76 -5.48 -0.70
CA ILE A 222 3.66 -5.90 0.70
C ILE A 222 4.88 -5.45 1.49
N ASP A 223 4.65 -4.79 2.63
CA ASP A 223 5.68 -4.38 3.59
C ASP A 223 5.27 -4.90 4.98
N GLY A 224 6.04 -5.84 5.53
CA GLY A 224 5.85 -6.38 6.89
C GLY A 224 6.09 -5.29 7.93
N GLY A 225 7.30 -4.73 7.94
CA GLY A 225 7.64 -3.62 8.81
C GLY A 225 8.54 -4.08 9.96
N SER A 226 8.32 -3.57 11.17
CA SER A 226 9.17 -3.98 12.30
C SER A 226 8.53 -5.11 13.08
N GLY A 227 9.23 -6.24 13.24
CA GLY A 227 8.75 -7.40 13.99
C GLY A 227 9.08 -8.68 13.26
N ASN A 228 8.55 -9.82 13.70
CA ASN A 228 8.77 -11.09 13.02
C ASN A 228 7.53 -11.43 12.21
N ASP A 229 7.54 -11.07 10.94
CA ASP A 229 6.36 -11.07 10.12
C ASP A 229 6.18 -12.38 9.36
N HIS A 230 4.93 -12.69 9.05
CA HIS A 230 4.53 -13.84 8.26
C HIS A 230 3.80 -13.37 7.01
N VAL A 231 4.51 -13.31 5.88
CA VAL A 231 3.99 -12.82 4.61
C VAL A 231 3.83 -13.96 3.60
N PHE A 232 2.62 -14.06 3.05
CA PHE A 232 2.27 -14.96 1.95
C PHE A 232 1.67 -14.15 0.79
N ALA A 233 2.47 -13.81 -0.22
CA ALA A 233 2.04 -12.94 -1.31
C ALA A 233 0.98 -13.60 -2.20
N ARG A 234 1.20 -14.88 -2.54
CA ARG A 234 0.31 -15.82 -3.24
C ARG A 234 0.36 -15.68 -4.77
N ASP A 235 -0.76 -15.39 -5.45
CA ASP A 235 -0.82 -15.41 -6.91
C ASP A 235 -0.58 -14.00 -7.45
N GLY A 236 0.53 -13.73 -8.12
CA GLY A 236 0.94 -12.37 -8.48
C GLY A 236 2.38 -12.28 -8.93
N ASP A 237 2.74 -11.20 -9.63
CA ASP A 237 4.16 -10.80 -9.69
C ASP A 237 4.35 -9.80 -8.55
N ASP A 238 4.73 -10.29 -7.37
CA ASP A 238 4.63 -9.52 -6.12
C ASP A 238 5.93 -8.82 -5.72
N LEU A 239 5.81 -7.74 -4.95
CA LEU A 239 6.93 -7.04 -4.33
C LEU A 239 6.80 -7.11 -2.80
N VAL A 240 7.74 -7.81 -2.15
CA VAL A 240 7.66 -8.10 -0.71
C VAL A 240 8.87 -7.58 0.05
N TYR A 241 8.62 -6.88 1.15
CA TYR A 241 9.63 -6.43 2.11
C TYR A 241 9.33 -6.99 3.51
N GLY A 242 10.30 -7.69 4.13
CA GLY A 242 10.24 -8.08 5.55
C GLY A 242 10.60 -6.92 6.47
N ARG A 243 11.77 -6.30 6.22
CA ARG A 243 12.37 -5.15 6.93
C ARG A 243 13.14 -5.56 8.19
N GLU A 244 12.63 -5.28 9.40
CA GLU A 244 13.38 -5.47 10.65
C GLU A 244 12.80 -6.64 11.43
N GLY A 245 13.55 -7.72 11.61
CA GLY A 245 13.18 -8.84 12.46
C GLY A 245 13.39 -10.18 11.77
N ALA A 246 12.90 -11.28 12.33
CA ALA A 246 13.11 -12.60 11.73
C ALA A 246 11.85 -13.03 10.96
N ASP A 247 11.84 -12.70 9.67
CA ASP A 247 10.64 -12.77 8.85
C ASP A 247 10.48 -14.12 8.15
N THR A 248 9.25 -14.42 7.74
CA THR A 248 8.94 -15.51 6.83
C THR A 248 8.22 -14.96 5.62
N LEU A 249 8.89 -14.94 4.47
CA LEU A 249 8.36 -14.42 3.20
C LEU A 249 8.21 -15.57 2.19
N ILE A 250 6.99 -15.74 1.69
CA ILE A 250 6.67 -16.71 0.64
C ILE A 250 5.98 -15.95 -0.50
N GLY A 251 6.63 -15.94 -1.67
CA GLY A 251 6.15 -15.32 -2.91
C GLY A 251 4.90 -16.02 -3.41
N GLY A 252 5.04 -17.10 -4.16
CA GLY A 252 3.92 -18.00 -4.48
C GLY A 252 3.87 -18.41 -5.94
N ILE A 253 3.00 -17.78 -6.73
CA ILE A 253 2.87 -18.01 -8.16
C ILE A 253 3.03 -16.68 -8.89
N GLY A 254 4.06 -16.58 -9.71
CA GLY A 254 4.39 -15.42 -10.55
C GLY A 254 5.84 -15.01 -10.30
N ASP A 255 6.31 -13.99 -11.00
CA ASP A 255 7.71 -13.58 -10.91
C ASP A 255 7.88 -12.58 -9.76
N ASP A 256 8.26 -13.06 -8.59
CA ASP A 256 8.26 -12.28 -7.35
C ASP A 256 9.61 -11.59 -7.08
N THR A 257 9.58 -10.44 -6.41
CA THR A 257 10.77 -9.79 -5.85
C THR A 257 10.64 -9.65 -4.33
N MET A 258 11.54 -10.27 -3.59
CA MET A 258 11.49 -10.32 -2.13
C MET A 258 12.77 -9.78 -1.49
N PHE A 259 12.61 -9.03 -0.40
CA PHE A 259 13.69 -8.51 0.44
C PHE A 259 13.44 -8.90 1.89
N GLY A 260 14.29 -9.75 2.48
CA GLY A 260 14.24 -10.14 3.90
C GLY A 260 14.49 -8.93 4.80
N GLY A 261 15.69 -8.36 4.73
CA GLY A 261 16.05 -7.14 5.45
C GLY A 261 17.07 -7.41 6.55
N ASP A 262 16.92 -6.76 7.71
CA ASP A 262 17.75 -7.04 8.88
C ASP A 262 17.09 -8.19 9.67
N GLY A 263 17.73 -9.34 9.83
CA GLY A 263 16.97 -10.48 10.29
C GLY A 263 17.70 -11.80 10.47
N ASN A 264 16.94 -12.88 10.57
CA ASN A 264 17.39 -14.21 10.14
C ASN A 264 16.16 -14.80 9.48
N ASP A 265 16.06 -14.59 8.17
CA ASP A 265 14.79 -14.68 7.48
C ASP A 265 14.61 -16.04 6.83
N LEU A 266 13.36 -16.43 6.62
CA LEU A 266 12.98 -17.59 5.83
C LEU A 266 12.32 -17.10 4.55
N LEU A 267 12.93 -17.40 3.41
CA LEU A 267 12.51 -16.91 2.11
C LEU A 267 12.22 -18.07 1.15
N ALA A 268 11.13 -17.99 0.39
CA ALA A 268 10.82 -18.95 -0.67
C ALA A 268 10.03 -18.28 -1.80
N GLY A 269 10.63 -18.15 -2.98
CA GLY A 269 9.99 -17.57 -4.16
C GLY A 269 8.83 -18.43 -4.68
N SER A 270 9.03 -19.75 -4.70
CA SER A 270 8.06 -20.73 -5.19
C SER A 270 7.97 -20.73 -6.73
N GLN A 271 6.78 -20.67 -7.33
CA GLN A 271 6.65 -20.81 -8.78
C GLN A 271 6.87 -19.47 -9.48
N GLY A 272 7.98 -19.31 -10.18
CA GLY A 272 8.27 -18.08 -10.93
C GLY A 272 9.73 -17.99 -11.34
N ASP A 273 10.09 -16.95 -12.08
CA ASP A 273 11.47 -16.44 -12.14
C ASP A 273 11.64 -15.40 -11.02
N ASP A 274 12.02 -15.83 -9.82
CA ASP A 274 12.02 -14.97 -8.62
C ASP A 274 13.35 -14.24 -8.39
N GLU A 275 13.29 -13.07 -7.75
CA GLU A 275 14.47 -12.33 -7.26
C GLU A 275 14.40 -12.21 -5.73
N ILE A 276 15.34 -12.83 -5.03
CA ILE A 276 15.36 -12.94 -3.57
C ILE A 276 16.61 -12.25 -3.01
N HIS A 277 16.40 -11.33 -2.08
CA HIS A 277 17.45 -10.63 -1.33
C HIS A 277 17.33 -11.00 0.15
N GLY A 278 18.35 -11.63 0.74
CA GLY A 278 18.41 -11.98 2.17
C GLY A 278 18.57 -10.73 3.03
N GLY A 279 19.66 -10.00 2.82
CA GLY A 279 19.96 -8.76 3.51
C GLY A 279 21.00 -9.00 4.59
N GLY A 280 20.74 -8.59 5.83
CA GLY A 280 21.65 -8.83 6.95
C GLY A 280 21.10 -9.92 7.84
N GLY A 281 21.87 -10.94 8.19
CA GLY A 281 21.33 -11.99 9.04
C GLY A 281 22.03 -13.32 8.95
N ASN A 282 21.27 -14.39 9.13
CA ASN A 282 21.65 -15.73 8.69
C ASN A 282 20.37 -16.32 8.11
N ASP A 283 20.22 -16.12 6.82
CA ASP A 283 18.96 -16.34 6.12
C ASP A 283 18.88 -17.75 5.57
N LEU A 284 17.66 -18.23 5.41
CA LEU A 284 17.35 -19.54 4.85
C LEU A 284 16.45 -19.37 3.64
N VAL A 285 17.00 -19.63 2.46
CA VAL A 285 16.26 -19.62 1.20
C VAL A 285 15.95 -21.05 0.77
N PHE A 286 14.68 -21.35 0.56
CA PHE A 286 14.23 -22.62 0.00
C PHE A 286 13.94 -22.47 -1.49
N ILE A 287 14.52 -23.37 -2.29
CA ILE A 287 14.28 -23.46 -3.74
C ILE A 287 13.64 -24.82 -4.06
N GLY A 288 12.37 -24.76 -4.47
CA GLY A 288 11.47 -25.87 -4.75
C GLY A 288 11.73 -26.60 -6.07
N SER A 289 10.86 -27.56 -6.41
CA SER A 289 11.03 -28.38 -7.62
C SER A 289 10.31 -27.85 -8.88
N ASP A 290 9.37 -26.94 -8.68
CA ASP A 290 8.48 -26.39 -9.72
C ASP A 290 8.77 -24.90 -10.00
N GLU A 291 9.98 -24.45 -9.69
CA GLU A 291 10.44 -23.06 -9.87
C GLU A 291 11.08 -22.89 -11.26
N ASP A 292 11.08 -21.66 -11.77
CA ASP A 292 11.84 -21.30 -12.96
C ASP A 292 13.23 -20.76 -12.53
N SER A 293 13.80 -19.76 -13.19
CA SER A 293 15.22 -19.38 -13.05
C SER A 293 15.46 -18.24 -12.07
N ASP A 294 15.54 -18.58 -10.78
CA ASP A 294 15.66 -17.59 -9.71
C ASP A 294 17.03 -16.90 -9.64
N ARG A 295 17.03 -15.73 -8.99
CA ARG A 295 18.23 -14.99 -8.61
C ARG A 295 18.21 -14.72 -7.12
N ILE A 296 19.28 -15.11 -6.44
CA ILE A 296 19.37 -15.04 -4.99
C ILE A 296 20.62 -14.24 -4.61
N PHE A 297 20.45 -13.26 -3.73
CA PHE A 297 21.51 -12.41 -3.20
C PHE A 297 21.39 -12.38 -1.67
N LEU A 298 22.31 -12.98 -0.94
CA LEU A 298 22.17 -13.12 0.52
C LEU A 298 22.84 -12.00 1.32
N ASP A 299 23.70 -11.21 0.69
CA ASP A 299 24.37 -10.06 1.28
C ASP A 299 25.21 -10.38 2.54
N ASP A 300 24.83 -10.00 3.76
CA ASP A 300 25.66 -10.19 4.97
C ASP A 300 25.11 -11.36 5.82
N GLY A 301 25.87 -12.43 6.06
CA GLY A 301 25.38 -13.49 6.92
C GLY A 301 26.15 -14.81 6.91
N ASN A 302 25.66 -15.83 7.61
CA ASN A 302 26.08 -17.21 7.30
C ASN A 302 24.85 -17.92 6.79
N ASP A 303 24.63 -17.78 5.50
CA ASP A 303 23.32 -18.02 4.92
C ASP A 303 23.21 -19.44 4.39
N HIS A 304 21.98 -19.87 4.17
CA HIS A 304 21.70 -21.22 3.70
C HIS A 304 20.72 -21.19 2.54
N ILE A 305 21.15 -21.69 1.39
CA ILE A 305 20.25 -22.03 0.28
C ILE A 305 20.04 -23.55 0.27
N ASP A 306 18.80 -23.98 0.51
CA ASP A 306 18.35 -25.36 0.34
C ASP A 306 17.65 -25.55 -1.01
N GLY A 307 18.45 -25.66 -2.08
CA GLY A 307 17.98 -25.99 -3.42
C GLY A 307 18.15 -27.47 -3.78
N VAL A 308 18.20 -28.41 -2.82
CA VAL A 308 18.38 -29.84 -3.14
C VAL A 308 17.31 -30.42 -4.07
N SER A 309 16.12 -29.79 -4.09
CA SER A 309 14.99 -30.18 -4.93
C SER A 309 14.88 -29.37 -6.22
N ALA A 310 15.70 -28.32 -6.37
CA ALA A 310 15.72 -27.44 -7.52
C ALA A 310 16.06 -28.19 -8.81
N SER A 311 15.26 -27.96 -9.85
CA SER A 311 15.42 -28.61 -11.15
C SER A 311 15.67 -27.64 -12.30
N SER A 312 15.33 -26.37 -12.11
CA SER A 312 15.66 -25.23 -12.95
C SER A 312 17.09 -24.75 -12.68
N ALA A 313 17.58 -23.86 -13.54
CA ALA A 313 18.88 -23.22 -13.37
C ALA A 313 18.69 -21.93 -12.56
N PHE A 314 19.47 -21.72 -11.51
CA PHE A 314 19.41 -20.45 -10.79
C PHE A 314 20.79 -19.81 -10.59
N TYR A 315 20.76 -18.53 -10.22
CA TYR A 315 21.92 -17.71 -9.89
C TYR A 315 21.91 -17.41 -8.39
N ALA A 316 23.03 -17.62 -7.70
CA ALA A 316 23.17 -17.25 -6.30
C ALA A 316 24.50 -16.58 -5.97
N GLU A 317 24.41 -15.52 -5.15
CA GLU A 317 25.51 -14.85 -4.45
C GLU A 317 25.33 -15.05 -2.94
N GLY A 318 26.31 -15.69 -2.30
CA GLY A 318 26.34 -15.92 -0.85
C GLY A 318 26.68 -14.67 -0.04
N GLY A 319 27.49 -13.76 -0.60
CA GLY A 319 27.84 -12.51 0.07
C GLY A 319 28.94 -12.64 1.13
N GLU A 320 28.86 -11.87 2.23
CA GLU A 320 29.81 -11.91 3.34
C GLU A 320 29.45 -12.99 4.36
N GLY A 321 30.32 -13.99 4.55
CA GLY A 321 30.34 -14.86 5.73
C GLY A 321 30.63 -16.31 5.38
N ASN A 322 29.97 -17.30 5.99
CA ASN A 322 30.28 -18.71 5.72
C ASN A 322 29.02 -19.43 5.27
N ASP A 323 28.82 -19.45 3.96
CA ASP A 323 27.52 -19.82 3.42
C ASP A 323 27.43 -21.30 3.10
N LEU A 324 26.22 -21.84 3.19
CA LEU A 324 25.89 -23.21 2.81
C LEU A 324 24.92 -23.20 1.63
N ILE A 325 25.45 -23.44 0.43
CA ILE A 325 24.67 -23.34 -0.80
C ILE A 325 24.52 -24.72 -1.44
N SER A 326 23.29 -25.17 -1.64
CA SER A 326 22.96 -26.34 -2.44
C SER A 326 22.14 -25.93 -3.67
N SER A 327 22.64 -26.17 -4.89
CA SER A 327 21.98 -25.68 -6.12
C SER A 327 21.17 -26.69 -6.94
N GLY A 328 21.00 -27.92 -6.45
CA GLY A 328 20.08 -28.86 -7.11
C GLY A 328 20.66 -29.45 -8.40
N VAL A 329 19.83 -29.68 -9.42
CA VAL A 329 20.23 -30.39 -10.66
C VAL A 329 20.27 -29.50 -11.93
N GLY A 330 20.18 -28.18 -11.75
CA GLY A 330 20.06 -27.15 -12.79
C GLY A 330 21.32 -26.97 -13.64
N ASN A 331 21.49 -25.81 -14.28
CA ASN A 331 22.80 -25.40 -14.77
C ASN A 331 23.14 -24.10 -14.06
N ASP A 332 23.72 -24.23 -12.87
CA ASP A 332 23.65 -23.14 -11.91
C ASP A 332 24.87 -22.25 -11.99
N THR A 333 24.72 -21.01 -11.54
CA THR A 333 25.84 -20.11 -11.31
C THR A 333 25.84 -19.72 -9.83
N VAL A 334 26.85 -20.18 -9.09
CA VAL A 334 26.95 -19.96 -7.65
C VAL A 334 28.26 -19.25 -7.33
N LEU A 335 28.15 -18.15 -6.59
CA LEU A 335 29.24 -17.38 -6.04
C LEU A 335 29.12 -17.45 -4.50
N GLY A 336 30.16 -17.93 -3.82
CA GLY A 336 30.24 -17.89 -2.35
C GLY A 336 30.79 -16.57 -1.81
N ASP A 337 31.38 -15.74 -2.68
CA ASP A 337 31.93 -14.43 -2.34
C ASP A 337 32.91 -14.40 -1.16
N ALA A 338 32.53 -13.94 0.03
CA ALA A 338 33.46 -13.61 1.09
C ALA A 338 33.30 -14.45 2.36
N GLY A 339 33.86 -15.65 2.37
CA GLY A 339 34.40 -16.26 3.60
C GLY A 339 34.69 -17.74 3.43
N ASN A 340 34.19 -18.63 4.28
CA ASN A 340 34.50 -20.06 4.15
C ASN A 340 33.26 -20.84 3.73
N ASP A 341 32.99 -20.81 2.45
CA ASP A 341 31.71 -21.24 1.90
C ASP A 341 31.72 -22.73 1.59
N THR A 342 30.54 -23.35 1.67
CA THR A 342 30.32 -24.75 1.31
C THR A 342 29.31 -24.81 0.17
N ILE A 343 29.75 -25.24 -1.02
CA ILE A 343 28.92 -25.23 -2.23
C ILE A 343 28.72 -26.64 -2.77
N SER A 344 27.46 -27.05 -2.97
CA SER A 344 27.07 -28.34 -3.52
C SER A 344 26.09 -28.19 -4.69
N SER A 345 26.57 -28.35 -5.93
CA SER A 345 25.76 -28.13 -7.14
C SER A 345 25.11 -29.37 -7.77
N ASN A 346 25.17 -30.51 -7.07
CA ASN A 346 24.77 -31.84 -7.54
C ASN A 346 24.99 -32.12 -9.05
N GLY A 347 23.95 -32.00 -9.89
CA GLY A 347 24.01 -32.34 -11.32
C GLY A 347 23.80 -31.09 -12.16
N GLY A 348 24.32 -31.08 -13.39
CA GLY A 348 24.24 -29.85 -14.20
C GLY A 348 25.51 -29.53 -14.94
N ASN A 349 25.49 -28.43 -15.70
CA ASN A 349 26.71 -27.76 -16.16
C ASN A 349 26.88 -26.46 -15.36
N ASP A 350 27.47 -26.58 -14.19
CA ASP A 350 27.47 -25.50 -13.21
C ASP A 350 28.73 -24.63 -13.32
N THR A 351 28.60 -23.38 -12.91
CA THR A 351 29.70 -22.42 -12.72
C THR A 351 29.78 -22.06 -11.25
N LEU A 352 30.83 -22.51 -10.57
CA LEU A 352 31.02 -22.29 -9.13
C LEU A 352 32.26 -21.44 -8.88
N THR A 353 32.11 -20.42 -8.04
CA THR A 353 33.22 -19.58 -7.56
C THR A 353 33.13 -19.45 -6.04
N GLY A 354 34.09 -20.01 -5.30
CA GLY A 354 34.11 -19.90 -3.84
C GLY A 354 34.55 -18.52 -3.31
N GLY A 355 35.16 -17.68 -4.14
CA GLY A 355 35.52 -16.31 -3.74
C GLY A 355 36.75 -16.24 -2.81
N THR A 356 36.66 -15.50 -1.71
CA THR A 356 37.76 -15.28 -0.76
C THR A 356 37.58 -16.08 0.52
N GLY A 357 38.49 -17.02 0.77
CA GLY A 357 38.64 -17.67 2.06
C GLY A 357 39.02 -19.13 1.88
N SER A 358 38.44 -20.03 2.68
CA SER A 358 38.72 -21.47 2.62
C SER A 358 37.46 -22.28 2.30
N ASP A 359 37.17 -22.35 1.01
CA ASP A 359 35.90 -22.84 0.48
C ASP A 359 35.94 -24.36 0.24
N THR A 360 34.80 -25.03 0.42
CA THR A 360 34.62 -26.49 0.28
C THR A 360 33.59 -26.86 -0.77
#